data_AF-A0A7X8VRX6-F1
#
_entry.id   AF-A0A7X8VRX6-F1
#
_cell.length_a   1.000
_cell.length_b   1.000
_cell.length_c   1.000
_cell.angle_alpha   90.00
_cell.angle_beta   90.00
_cell.angle_gamma   90.00
#
_symmetry.space_group_name_H-M   'P 1'
#
loop_
_entity.id
_entity.type
_entity.pdbx_description
1 polymer ?
#
loop_
_entity_poly.entity_id
_entity_poly.type
_entity_poly.pdbx_seq_one_letter_code
_entity_poly.pdbx_strand_id
1 'polypeptide(L)'
;MNQPRYRQLATELRTKGRAYGIYASSWSMRVNLYSYYRLHAWKALEFGADYLGLYALINTTFGAAGASNWKMPNSEGLVYRSDEQAIGSIRLEAFRQGLTDMAYLDLLDELSKRLNSATAIEAQEFLREAPRKAVYELHHEQDTADMLREQAIAYILALQEGK
;
A
#
# COMPACT_ATOMS: atom_id res chain seq x y z
N MET A 1 13.23 -21.25 6.60
CA MET A 1 12.29 -20.33 7.29
C MET A 1 10.89 -20.90 7.17
N ASN A 2 10.11 -20.96 8.27
CA ASN A 2 8.73 -21.45 8.23
C ASN A 2 7.89 -20.54 7.32
N GLN A 3 7.28 -21.11 6.28
CA GLN A 3 6.26 -20.39 5.52
C GLN A 3 5.03 -20.19 6.42
N PRO A 4 4.54 -18.95 6.60
CA PRO A 4 3.34 -18.72 7.39
C PRO A 4 2.13 -19.46 6.80
N ARG A 5 1.28 -20.04 7.65
CA ARG A 5 0.07 -20.78 7.22
C ARG A 5 -0.85 -19.96 6.32
N TYR A 6 -0.87 -18.63 6.47
CA TYR A 6 -1.68 -17.75 5.61
C TYR A 6 -1.26 -17.80 4.14
N ARG A 7 0.04 -18.03 3.84
CA ARG A 7 0.52 -18.13 2.44
C ARG A 7 -0.02 -19.38 1.76
N GLN A 8 -0.09 -20.49 2.48
CA GLN A 8 -0.71 -21.71 1.99
C GLN A 8 -2.20 -21.48 1.70
N LEU A 9 -2.92 -20.86 2.64
CA LEU A 9 -4.35 -20.53 2.46
C LEU A 9 -4.57 -19.60 1.25
N ALA A 10 -3.74 -18.57 1.07
CA ALA A 10 -3.84 -17.67 -0.08
C ALA A 10 -3.66 -18.44 -1.41
N THR A 11 -2.70 -19.36 -1.49
CA THR A 11 -2.52 -20.24 -2.66
C THR A 11 -3.74 -21.13 -2.89
N GLU A 12 -4.29 -21.75 -1.85
CA GLU A 12 -5.49 -22.60 -1.95
C GLU A 12 -6.76 -21.82 -2.38
N LEU A 13 -6.88 -20.56 -1.99
CA LEU A 13 -7.97 -19.69 -2.43
C LEU A 13 -7.83 -19.36 -3.92
N ARG A 14 -6.63 -19.00 -4.36
CA ARG A 14 -6.33 -18.66 -5.76
C ARG A 14 -6.57 -19.81 -6.72
N THR A 15 -6.20 -21.04 -6.35
CA THR A 15 -6.47 -22.23 -7.18
C THR A 15 -7.97 -22.50 -7.35
N LYS A 16 -8.81 -21.96 -6.46
CA LYS A 16 -10.27 -22.03 -6.52
C LYS A 16 -10.90 -20.78 -7.17
N GLY A 17 -10.10 -19.90 -7.78
CA GLY A 17 -10.57 -18.65 -8.37
C GLY A 17 -11.08 -17.64 -7.34
N ARG A 18 -10.67 -17.75 -6.07
CA ARG A 18 -11.03 -16.82 -5.00
C ARG A 18 -9.88 -15.89 -4.68
N ALA A 19 -10.22 -14.67 -4.30
CA ALA A 19 -9.26 -13.67 -3.87
C ALA A 19 -9.09 -13.67 -2.34
N TYR A 20 -7.94 -13.19 -1.90
CA TYR A 20 -7.55 -13.02 -0.51
C TYR A 20 -7.28 -11.53 -0.23
N GLY A 21 -7.82 -11.00 0.87
CA GLY A 21 -7.65 -9.61 1.25
C GLY A 21 -7.12 -9.46 2.66
N ILE A 22 -6.44 -8.34 2.92
CA ILE A 22 -6.04 -7.92 4.27
C ILE A 22 -6.75 -6.62 4.64
N TYR A 23 -6.98 -6.46 5.93
CA TYR A 23 -7.63 -5.29 6.50
C TYR A 23 -6.95 -4.91 7.81
N ALA A 24 -6.91 -3.61 8.13
CA ALA A 24 -6.52 -3.13 9.45
C ALA A 24 -7.46 -2.04 9.98
N SER A 25 -7.59 -2.03 11.31
CA SER A 25 -8.24 -0.98 12.10
C SER A 25 -7.36 -0.56 13.26
N SER A 26 -7.50 0.70 13.64
CA SER A 26 -6.94 1.23 14.87
C SER A 26 -7.95 2.20 15.47
N TRP A 27 -8.29 1.95 16.73
CA TRP A 27 -9.07 2.87 17.54
C TRP A 27 -8.32 4.17 17.86
N SER A 28 -7.01 4.22 17.57
CA SER A 28 -6.16 5.39 17.76
C SER A 28 -5.92 6.12 16.45
N MET A 29 -6.34 7.38 16.40
CA MET A 29 -5.97 8.31 15.33
C MET A 29 -4.49 8.73 15.37
N ARG A 30 -3.75 8.37 16.43
CA ARG A 30 -2.34 8.74 16.65
C ARG A 30 -1.34 7.70 16.14
N VAL A 31 -1.82 6.69 15.39
CA VAL A 31 -0.92 5.75 14.73
C VAL A 31 -0.01 6.47 13.75
N ASN A 32 1.21 5.96 13.58
CA ASN A 32 2.21 6.56 12.73
C ASN A 32 1.76 6.55 11.25
N LEU A 33 1.86 7.71 10.58
CA LEU A 33 1.38 7.88 9.21
C LEU A 33 2.08 6.94 8.22
N TYR A 34 3.39 6.79 8.38
CA TYR A 34 4.21 5.96 7.53
C TYR A 34 3.95 4.47 7.76
N SER A 35 4.21 3.97 8.97
CA SER A 35 4.18 2.53 9.23
C SER A 35 2.78 1.93 9.28
N TYR A 36 1.76 2.74 9.60
CA TYR A 36 0.37 2.30 9.61
C TYR A 36 -0.33 2.52 8.27
N TYR A 37 -0.33 3.74 7.72
CA TYR A 37 -1.12 4.04 6.51
C TYR A 37 -0.33 3.78 5.22
N ARG A 38 0.87 4.32 5.07
CA ARG A 38 1.64 4.16 3.82
C ARG A 38 2.11 2.73 3.60
N LEU A 39 2.72 2.09 4.61
CA LEU A 39 3.18 0.71 4.52
C LEU A 39 2.05 -0.32 4.44
N HIS A 40 0.78 0.07 4.53
CA HIS A 40 -0.34 -0.85 4.40
C HIS A 40 -0.40 -1.47 3.00
N ALA A 41 -0.10 -0.68 1.97
CA ALA A 41 0.03 -1.14 0.58
C ALA A 41 1.19 -2.14 0.40
N TRP A 42 2.34 -1.82 0.98
CA TRP A 42 3.52 -2.70 0.98
C TRP A 42 3.27 -4.04 1.70
N LYS A 43 2.47 -4.03 2.79
CA LYS A 43 2.03 -5.28 3.46
C LYS A 43 1.15 -6.13 2.56
N ALA A 44 0.29 -5.52 1.74
CA ALA A 44 -0.52 -6.27 0.79
C ALA A 44 0.37 -7.03 -0.20
N LEU A 45 1.41 -6.37 -0.72
CA LEU A 45 2.41 -7.00 -1.60
C LEU A 45 3.16 -8.14 -0.90
N GLU A 46 3.73 -7.88 0.28
CA GLU A 46 4.51 -8.87 1.04
C GLU A 46 3.67 -10.10 1.44
N PHE A 47 2.38 -9.91 1.73
CA PHE A 47 1.49 -11.00 2.08
C PHE A 47 0.83 -11.66 0.86
N GLY A 48 1.04 -11.10 -0.33
CA GLY A 48 0.38 -11.52 -1.55
C GLY A 48 -1.13 -11.41 -1.43
N ALA A 49 -1.65 -10.29 -0.93
CA ALA A 49 -3.07 -10.00 -0.88
C ALA A 49 -3.55 -9.34 -2.18
N ASP A 50 -4.72 -9.74 -2.65
CA ASP A 50 -5.40 -9.18 -3.82
C ASP A 50 -6.21 -7.92 -3.45
N TYR A 51 -6.59 -7.79 -2.17
CA TYR A 51 -7.32 -6.64 -1.65
C TYR A 51 -6.68 -6.07 -0.39
N LEU A 52 -6.82 -4.75 -0.25
CA LEU A 52 -6.39 -3.98 0.92
C LEU A 52 -7.54 -3.14 1.44
N GLY A 53 -7.83 -3.28 2.73
CA GLY A 53 -8.92 -2.56 3.39
C GLY A 53 -8.47 -1.77 4.62
N LEU A 54 -9.17 -0.66 4.85
CA LEU A 54 -9.21 0.07 6.11
C LEU A 54 -10.68 0.15 6.58
N TYR A 55 -10.89 0.30 7.89
CA TYR A 55 -12.22 0.07 8.49
C TYR A 55 -13.29 1.01 7.98
N ALA A 56 -12.97 2.30 7.95
CA ALA A 56 -13.92 3.32 7.59
C ALA A 56 -13.28 4.35 6.66
N LEU A 57 -13.90 4.55 5.50
CA LEU A 57 -13.62 5.70 4.67
C LEU A 57 -14.14 6.97 5.35
N ILE A 58 -15.37 6.94 5.86
CA ILE A 58 -16.07 8.07 6.48
C ILE A 58 -16.94 7.54 7.62
N ASN A 59 -16.91 8.21 8.78
CA ASN A 59 -17.63 7.74 9.98
C ASN A 59 -19.07 8.25 10.07
N THR A 60 -19.40 9.31 9.34
CA THR A 60 -20.72 9.92 9.35
C THR A 60 -20.96 10.69 8.05
N THR A 61 -22.19 10.61 7.54
CA THR A 61 -22.59 11.22 6.28
C THR A 61 -22.96 12.71 6.41
N PHE A 62 -23.07 13.24 7.62
CA PHE A 62 -23.39 14.65 7.91
C PHE A 62 -22.19 15.37 8.57
N GLY A 63 -22.04 16.68 8.36
CA GLY A 63 -20.81 17.42 8.72
C GLY A 63 -20.96 18.81 9.32
N ALA A 64 -22.18 19.26 9.61
CA ALA A 64 -22.44 20.67 9.96
C ALA A 64 -21.93 21.07 11.35
N ALA A 65 -21.97 20.17 12.35
CA ALA A 65 -21.57 20.49 13.74
C ALA A 65 -21.18 19.24 14.55
N GLY A 66 -20.54 19.43 15.71
CA GLY A 66 -20.26 18.38 16.69
C GLY A 66 -19.17 17.37 16.28
N ALA A 67 -19.24 16.17 16.84
CA ALA A 67 -18.33 15.04 16.59
C ALA A 67 -18.24 14.60 15.10
N SER A 68 -19.17 15.09 14.29
CA SER A 68 -19.28 14.85 12.85
C SER A 68 -18.62 15.92 11.97
N ASN A 69 -18.19 17.05 12.55
CA ASN A 69 -17.51 18.13 11.82
C ASN A 69 -16.01 17.83 11.69
N TRP A 70 -15.43 18.10 10.51
CA TRP A 70 -14.00 17.88 10.23
C TRP A 70 -13.04 18.56 11.22
N LYS A 71 -13.48 19.62 11.91
CA LYS A 71 -12.69 20.34 12.93
C LYS A 71 -12.57 19.60 14.26
N MET A 72 -13.44 18.62 14.52
CA MET A 72 -13.42 17.81 15.75
C MET A 72 -13.44 16.31 15.42
N PRO A 73 -12.44 15.80 14.68
CA PRO A 73 -12.43 14.40 14.31
C PRO A 73 -12.14 13.57 15.56
N ASN A 74 -13.07 12.69 15.91
CA ASN A 74 -13.01 11.89 17.14
C ASN A 74 -12.78 10.39 16.89
N SER A 75 -12.62 9.98 15.63
CA SER A 75 -12.66 8.57 15.25
C SER A 75 -11.97 8.30 13.90
N GLU A 76 -11.85 7.01 13.57
CA GLU A 76 -10.91 6.43 12.61
C GLU A 76 -11.12 6.72 11.11
N GLY A 77 -12.20 7.38 10.67
CA GLY A 77 -12.51 7.59 9.25
C GLY A 77 -11.45 8.41 8.51
N LEU A 78 -11.10 8.03 7.28
CA LEU A 78 -10.05 8.67 6.48
C LEU A 78 -10.48 9.99 5.82
N VAL A 79 -11.78 10.19 5.65
CA VAL A 79 -12.43 11.35 5.04
C VAL A 79 -13.42 11.93 6.03
N TYR A 80 -13.46 13.25 6.12
CA TYR A 80 -14.39 14.01 6.94
C TYR A 80 -15.37 14.81 6.10
N ARG A 81 -16.39 15.37 6.75
CA ARG A 81 -17.39 16.23 6.11
C ARG A 81 -17.24 17.68 6.57
N SER A 82 -17.38 18.59 5.62
CA SER A 82 -17.70 20.01 5.85
C SER A 82 -18.93 20.32 5.03
N ASP A 83 -20.09 20.27 5.68
CA ASP A 83 -21.40 20.34 5.01
C ASP A 83 -21.49 19.31 3.85
N GLU A 84 -21.64 19.79 2.61
CA GLU A 84 -21.74 18.97 1.41
C GLU A 84 -20.39 18.50 0.84
N GLN A 85 -19.28 18.96 1.41
CA GLN A 85 -17.94 18.68 0.91
C GLN A 85 -17.27 17.53 1.67
N ALA A 86 -16.50 16.73 0.94
CA ALA A 86 -15.60 15.72 1.49
C ALA A 86 -14.19 16.32 1.66
N ILE A 87 -13.62 16.15 2.85
CA ILE A 87 -12.27 16.62 3.17
C ILE A 87 -11.39 15.40 3.45
N GLY A 88 -10.36 15.21 2.63
CA GLY A 88 -9.35 14.18 2.84
C GLY A 88 -8.49 14.48 4.06
N SER A 89 -8.03 13.44 4.75
CA SER A 89 -7.09 13.56 5.86
C SER A 89 -5.66 13.29 5.41
N ILE A 90 -4.67 13.74 6.19
CA ILE A 90 -3.27 13.34 5.99
C ILE A 90 -3.07 11.82 6.03
N ARG A 91 -3.96 11.09 6.72
CA ARG A 91 -3.97 9.63 6.79
C ARG A 91 -4.40 9.02 5.45
N LEU A 92 -5.39 9.62 4.80
CA LEU A 92 -5.77 9.27 3.43
C LEU A 92 -4.61 9.52 2.48
N GLU A 93 -3.95 10.67 2.56
CA GLU A 93 -2.84 10.99 1.66
C GLU A 93 -1.65 10.04 1.86
N ALA A 94 -1.28 9.70 3.10
CA ALA A 94 -0.27 8.68 3.37
C ALA A 94 -0.66 7.30 2.81
N PHE A 95 -1.93 6.91 2.93
CA PHE A 95 -2.44 5.66 2.32
C PHE A 95 -2.37 5.70 0.80
N ARG A 96 -2.76 6.82 0.18
CA ARG A 96 -2.68 7.05 -1.27
C ARG A 96 -1.24 6.98 -1.78
N GLN A 97 -0.27 7.50 -1.04
CA GLN A 97 1.15 7.34 -1.39
C GLN A 97 1.54 5.87 -1.49
N GLY A 98 1.09 5.02 -0.55
CA GLY A 98 1.32 3.58 -0.64
C GLY A 98 0.68 2.94 -1.88
N LEU A 99 -0.53 3.35 -2.26
CA LEU A 99 -1.17 2.87 -3.49
C LEU A 99 -0.43 3.34 -4.75
N THR A 100 0.09 4.56 -4.74
CA THR A 100 0.96 5.06 -5.82
C THR A 100 2.25 4.25 -5.91
N ASP A 101 2.86 3.88 -4.77
CA ASP A 101 4.03 3.01 -4.74
C ASP A 101 3.73 1.67 -5.46
N MET A 102 2.56 1.06 -5.20
CA MET A 102 2.14 -0.17 -5.89
C MET A 102 2.02 0.02 -7.40
N ALA A 103 1.45 1.13 -7.87
CA ALA A 103 1.28 1.38 -9.29
C ALA A 103 2.62 1.43 -10.06
N TYR A 104 3.69 1.95 -9.43
CA TYR A 104 5.03 1.89 -10.02
C TYR A 104 5.58 0.46 -10.04
N LEU A 105 5.37 -0.32 -8.97
CA LEU A 105 5.84 -1.71 -8.93
C LEU A 105 5.11 -2.59 -9.94
N ASP A 106 3.81 -2.38 -10.13
CA ASP A 106 3.01 -3.09 -11.13
C ASP A 106 3.49 -2.77 -12.56
N LEU A 107 3.79 -1.49 -12.84
CA LEU A 107 4.36 -1.08 -14.13
C LEU A 107 5.74 -1.72 -14.35
N LEU A 108 6.58 -1.77 -13.32
CA LEU A 108 7.89 -2.41 -13.40
C LEU A 108 7.77 -3.92 -13.66
N ASP A 109 6.83 -4.59 -13.00
CA ASP A 109 6.55 -6.02 -13.22
C ASP A 109 6.09 -6.29 -14.65
N GLU A 110 5.17 -5.48 -15.18
CA GLU A 110 4.70 -5.57 -16.56
C GLU A 110 5.83 -5.41 -17.58
N LEU A 111 6.70 -4.40 -17.40
CA LEU A 111 7.81 -4.14 -18.31
C LEU A 111 8.89 -5.22 -18.24
N SER A 112 9.28 -5.61 -17.02
CA SER A 112 10.35 -6.59 -16.81
C SER A 112 9.98 -7.99 -17.27
N LYS A 113 8.68 -8.35 -17.33
CA LYS A 113 8.23 -9.65 -17.89
C LYS A 113 8.26 -9.70 -19.42
N ARG A 114 8.25 -8.56 -20.10
CA ARG A 114 8.23 -8.49 -21.59
C ARG A 114 9.61 -8.50 -22.22
N LEU A 115 10.65 -8.25 -21.44
CA LEU A 115 12.01 -8.06 -21.90
C LEU A 115 12.91 -9.17 -21.35
N ASN A 116 13.94 -9.54 -22.11
CA ASN A 116 14.95 -10.51 -21.69
C ASN A 116 16.32 -9.84 -21.64
N SER A 117 16.44 -8.80 -20.81
CA SER A 117 17.68 -8.05 -20.58
C SER A 117 18.19 -8.28 -19.15
N ALA A 118 19.48 -8.03 -18.90
CA ALA A 118 20.05 -8.09 -17.56
C ALA A 118 19.28 -7.19 -16.57
N THR A 119 18.93 -5.98 -16.99
CA THR A 119 18.10 -5.04 -16.23
C THR A 119 16.72 -5.61 -15.90
N ALA A 120 16.10 -6.37 -16.80
CA ALA A 120 14.80 -6.99 -16.53
C ALA A 120 14.91 -8.07 -15.45
N ILE A 121 15.99 -8.85 -15.44
CA ILE A 121 16.26 -9.85 -14.41
C ILE A 121 16.49 -9.19 -13.05
N GLU A 122 17.32 -8.13 -13.01
CA GLU A 122 17.57 -7.36 -11.79
C GLU A 122 16.29 -6.71 -11.24
N ALA A 123 15.44 -6.15 -12.10
CA ALA A 123 14.15 -5.60 -11.73
C ALA A 123 13.22 -6.65 -11.10
N GLN A 124 13.19 -7.87 -11.65
CA GLN A 124 12.39 -8.97 -11.08
C GLN A 124 12.92 -9.45 -9.73
N GLU A 125 14.23 -9.38 -9.49
CA GLU A 125 14.83 -9.65 -8.18
C GLU A 125 14.45 -8.56 -7.18
N PHE A 126 14.56 -7.29 -7.59
CA PHE A 126 14.14 -6.14 -6.79
C PHE A 126 12.66 -6.25 -6.38
N LEU A 127 11.76 -6.60 -7.30
CA LEU A 127 10.33 -6.79 -7.02
C LEU A 127 10.05 -7.88 -5.99
N ARG A 128 10.89 -8.92 -5.91
CA ARG A 128 10.75 -10.01 -4.92
C ARG A 128 11.17 -9.57 -3.52
N GLU A 129 12.20 -8.75 -3.41
CA GLU A 129 12.81 -8.38 -2.13
C GLU A 129 12.27 -7.07 -1.53
N ALA A 130 11.84 -6.12 -2.38
CA ALA A 130 11.40 -4.79 -1.93
C ALA A 130 10.26 -4.80 -0.90
N PRO A 131 9.19 -5.64 -1.03
CA PRO A 131 8.11 -5.68 -0.04
C PRO A 131 8.61 -6.11 1.34
N ARG A 132 9.43 -7.17 1.40
CA ARG A 132 10.03 -7.66 2.64
C ARG A 132 10.89 -6.59 3.30
N LYS A 133 11.72 -5.90 2.52
CA LYS A 133 12.58 -4.81 3.00
C LYS A 133 11.77 -3.67 3.62
N ALA A 134 10.69 -3.25 2.95
CA ALA A 134 9.80 -2.21 3.45
C ALA A 134 9.05 -2.62 4.73
N VAL A 135 8.55 -3.86 4.79
CA VAL A 135 7.60 -4.30 5.83
C VAL A 135 8.30 -4.84 7.08
N TYR A 136 9.43 -5.53 6.94
CA TYR A 136 10.10 -6.19 8.05
C TYR A 136 11.42 -5.54 8.42
N GLU A 137 12.28 -5.30 7.43
CA GLU A 137 13.69 -4.96 7.69
C GLU A 137 13.86 -3.50 8.05
N LEU A 138 13.23 -2.60 7.29
CA LEU A 138 13.39 -1.14 7.41
C LEU A 138 12.07 -0.41 7.67
N HIS A 139 11.09 -1.08 8.30
CA HIS A 139 9.75 -0.53 8.56
C HIS A 139 9.74 0.70 9.48
N HIS A 140 10.82 0.92 10.23
CA HIS A 140 11.03 2.05 11.13
C HIS A 140 11.66 3.25 10.41
N GLU A 141 12.29 3.03 9.26
CA GLU A 141 12.92 4.06 8.43
C GLU A 141 11.87 4.69 7.51
N GLN A 142 11.55 5.96 7.76
CA GLN A 142 10.42 6.66 7.11
C GLN A 142 10.63 6.88 5.61
N ASP A 143 11.88 6.88 5.14
CA ASP A 143 12.23 7.14 3.75
C ASP A 143 12.32 5.86 2.91
N THR A 144 12.19 4.67 3.51
CA THR A 144 12.40 3.40 2.80
C THR A 144 11.45 3.24 1.62
N ALA A 145 10.17 3.53 1.79
CA ALA A 145 9.22 3.41 0.69
C ALA A 145 9.48 4.44 -0.43
N ASP A 146 10.07 5.60 -0.14
CA ASP A 146 10.44 6.59 -1.16
C ASP A 146 11.66 6.09 -1.94
N MET A 147 12.71 5.65 -1.25
CA MET A 147 13.89 5.04 -1.86
C MET A 147 13.52 3.85 -2.76
N LEU A 148 12.62 2.97 -2.30
CA LEU A 148 12.17 1.82 -3.10
C LEU A 148 11.34 2.26 -4.32
N ARG A 149 10.47 3.26 -4.18
CA ARG A 149 9.73 3.82 -5.33
C ARG A 149 10.69 4.42 -6.36
N GLU A 150 11.67 5.21 -5.91
CA GLU A 150 12.67 5.82 -6.78
C GLU A 150 13.52 4.77 -7.51
N GLN A 151 13.91 3.70 -6.81
CA GLN A 151 14.59 2.56 -7.42
C GLN A 151 13.71 1.87 -8.47
N ALA A 152 12.41 1.70 -8.21
CA ALA A 152 11.48 1.16 -9.20
C ALA A 152 11.37 2.05 -10.44
N ILE A 153 11.28 3.38 -10.26
CA ILE A 153 11.26 4.37 -11.34
C ILE A 153 12.54 4.28 -12.18
N ALA A 154 13.71 4.18 -11.54
CA ALA A 154 14.98 4.05 -12.24
C ALA A 154 15.01 2.80 -13.15
N TYR A 155 14.53 1.65 -12.65
CA TYR A 155 14.40 0.46 -13.49
C TYR A 155 13.42 0.64 -14.64
N ILE A 156 12.26 1.27 -14.40
CA ILE A 156 11.26 1.56 -15.44
C ILE A 156 11.88 2.38 -16.58
N LEU A 157 12.60 3.45 -16.24
CA LEU A 157 13.25 4.31 -17.21
C LEU A 157 14.32 3.55 -18.00
N ALA A 158 15.20 2.80 -17.32
CA ALA A 158 16.22 2.00 -17.98
C ALA A 158 15.64 0.95 -18.95
N LEU A 159 14.53 0.30 -18.57
CA LEU A 159 13.83 -0.67 -19.43
C LEU A 159 13.11 -0.03 -20.61
N GLN A 160 12.77 1.26 -20.53
CA GLN A 160 12.15 2.00 -21.62
C GLN A 160 13.18 2.58 -22.60
N GLU A 161 14.33 3.04 -22.10
CA GLU A 161 15.45 3.54 -22.92
C GLU A 161 16.17 2.43 -23.69
N GLY A 162 16.22 1.21 -23.12
CA GLY A 162 16.81 0.03 -23.77
C GLY A 162 15.89 -0.72 -24.74
N LYS A 163 14.74 -0.16 -25.11
CA LYS A 163 13.86 -0.68 -26.18
C LYS A 163 14.42 -0.37 -27.55
#